data_AF-A0A3D5DKJ4-F1
#
_entry.id   AF-A0A3D5DKJ4-F1
#
_cell.length_a   1.000
_cell.length_b   1.000
_cell.length_c   1.000
_cell.angle_alpha   90.00
_cell.angle_beta   90.00
_cell.angle_gamma   90.00
#
_symmetry.space_group_name_H-M   'P 1'
#
loop_
_entity.id
_entity.type
_entity.pdbx_description
1 polymer ?
#
loop_
_entity_poly.entity_id
_entity_poly.type
_entity_poly.pdbx_seq_one_letter_code
_entity_poly.pdbx_strand_id
1 'polypeptide(L)' 'MSRTPAAELARLKVAFPDWSIRPVEPGKGDGFTAHLRRKDGGLQPLYAPTLAELEQQLWLVQPGRRRE' A
#
# COMPACT_ATOMS: atom_id res chain seq x y z
N MET A 1 -18.05 3.87 14.87
CA MET A 1 -17.24 2.72 14.43
C MET A 1 -15.88 3.23 14.00
N SER A 2 -14.88 3.14 14.88
CA SER A 2 -13.52 3.62 14.60
C SER A 2 -12.85 2.64 13.64
N ARG A 3 -12.81 2.98 12.35
CA ARG A 3 -12.01 2.25 11.36
C ARG A 3 -10.55 2.45 11.74
N THR A 4 -9.99 1.48 12.43
CA THR A 4 -8.60 1.55 12.86
C THR A 4 -7.70 1.49 11.62
N PRO A 5 -6.63 2.29 11.55
CA PRO A 5 -5.69 2.27 10.42
C PRO A 5 -5.12 0.86 10.17
N ALA A 6 -5.00 0.02 11.20
CA ALA A 6 -4.60 -1.38 11.07
C ALA A 6 -5.59 -2.25 10.28
N ALA A 7 -6.90 -2.05 10.45
CA ALA A 7 -7.93 -2.80 9.73
C ALA A 7 -7.98 -2.43 8.24
N GLU A 8 -7.75 -1.16 7.95
CA GLU A 8 -7.69 -0.63 6.59
C GLU A 8 -6.41 -1.12 5.88
N LEU A 9 -5.27 -1.11 6.58
CA LEU A 9 -4.03 -1.73 6.11
C LEU A 9 -4.20 -3.22 5.81
N ALA A 10 -4.88 -3.97 6.68
CA ALA A 10 -5.14 -5.38 6.47
C ALA A 10 -5.98 -5.64 5.21
N ARG A 11 -6.98 -4.78 4.94
CA ARG A 11 -7.75 -4.85 3.69
C ARG A 11 -6.89 -4.60 2.47
N LEU A 12 -6.01 -3.59 2.51
CA LEU A 12 -5.10 -3.30 1.40
C LEU A 12 -4.14 -4.46 1.14
N LYS A 13 -3.59 -5.08 2.19
CA LYS A 13 -2.75 -6.28 2.07
C LYS A 13 -3.48 -7.45 1.40
N VAL A 14 -4.76 -7.65 1.73
CA VAL A 14 -5.60 -8.69 1.11
C VAL A 14 -5.97 -8.32 -0.33
N ALA A 15 -6.28 -7.05 -0.58
CA ALA A 15 -6.64 -6.58 -1.92
C ALA A 15 -5.44 -6.63 -2.87
N PHE A 16 -4.23 -6.41 -2.38
CA PHE A 16 -3.01 -6.28 -3.19
C PHE A 16 -1.93 -7.27 -2.70
N PRO A 17 -2.10 -8.58 -2.96
CA PRO A 17 -1.17 -9.60 -2.47
C PRO A 17 0.25 -9.47 -3.04
N ASP A 18 0.41 -8.87 -4.23
CA ASP A 18 1.71 -8.59 -4.85
C ASP A 18 2.48 -7.43 -4.19
N TRP A 19 1.80 -6.66 -3.33
CA TRP A 19 2.35 -5.50 -2.65
C TRP A 19 2.62 -5.79 -1.17
N SER A 20 3.88 -5.60 -0.76
CA SER A 20 4.28 -5.63 0.64
C SER A 20 4.07 -4.26 1.27
N ILE A 21 2.93 -4.07 1.93
CA ILE A 21 2.57 -2.82 2.61
C ILE A 21 3.02 -2.85 4.07
N ARG A 22 3.74 -1.83 4.53
CA ARG A 22 4.18 -1.67 5.91
C ARG A 22 4.00 -0.22 6.37
N PRO A 23 3.60 0.01 7.64
CA PRO A 23 3.73 1.34 8.23
C PRO A 23 5.23 1.70 8.34
N VAL A 24 5.55 2.98 8.18
CA VAL A 24 6.89 3.49 8.50
C VAL A 24 7.08 3.43 10.01
N GLU A 25 8.31 3.12 10.45
CA GLU A 25 8.61 3.05 11.87
C GLU A 25 8.36 4.39 12.56
N PRO A 26 7.66 4.40 13.72
CA PRO A 26 7.46 5.61 14.50
C PRO A 26 8.82 6.12 14.96
N GLY A 27 9.27 7.24 14.38
CA GLY A 27 10.60 7.82 14.61
C GLY A 27 11.37 8.16 13.34
N LYS A 28 10.96 7.64 12.17
CA LYS A 28 11.58 7.96 10.86
C LYS A 28 10.70 8.85 9.96
N GLY A 29 9.43 9.00 10.33
CA GLY A 29 8.42 9.80 9.64
C GLY A 29 7.04 9.19 9.84
N ASP A 30 5.99 9.99 9.65
CA ASP A 30 4.61 9.52 9.59
C ASP A 30 4.27 9.05 8.17
N GLY A 31 3.82 7.81 8.03
CA GLY A 31 3.33 7.32 6.75
C GLY A 31 3.38 5.81 6.57
N PHE A 32 3.15 5.40 5.33
CA PHE A 32 3.09 4.01 4.91
C PHE A 32 3.95 3.81 3.67
N THR A 33 4.65 2.69 3.62
CA THR A 33 5.41 2.25 2.46
C THR A 33 4.79 1.00 1.88
N ALA A 34 4.77 0.90 0.56
CA ALA A 34 4.37 -0.30 -0.15
C ALA A 34 5.43 -0.68 -1.16
N HIS A 35 5.84 -1.94 -1.15
CA HIS A 35 6.84 -2.44 -2.10
C HIS A 35 6.17 -3.45 -3.04
N LEU A 36 6.11 -3.13 -4.33
CA LEU A 36 5.70 -4.10 -5.34
C LEU A 36 6.89 -4.97 -5.71
N ARG A 37 6.72 -6.28 -5.58
CA ARG A 37 7.68 -7.24 -6.12
C ARG A 37 7.33 -7.49 -7.59
N ARG A 38 8.05 -6.83 -8.51
CA ARG A 38 7.88 -7.12 -9.94
C ARG A 38 8.50 -8.49 -10.27
N LYS A 39 7.90 -9.19 -11.24
CA LYS A 39 8.41 -10.48 -11.74
C LYS A 39 9.83 -10.38 -12.31
N ASP A 40 10.21 -9.19 -12.76
CA ASP A 40 11.54 -8.86 -13.29
C ASP A 40 12.62 -8.68 -12.20
N GLY A 41 12.29 -8.91 -10.92
CA GLY A 41 13.20 -8.67 -9.79
C GLY A 41 13.28 -7.21 -9.33
N GLY A 42 12.67 -6.28 -10.06
CA GLY A 42 12.53 -4.89 -9.65
C GLY A 42 11.61 -4.73 -8.43
N LEU A 43 12.09 -4.03 -7.40
CA LEU A 43 11.26 -3.53 -6.31
C LEU A 43 10.83 -2.11 -6.65
N GLN A 44 9.52 -1.87 -6.73
CA GLN A 44 8.99 -0.51 -6.84
C GLN A 44 8.48 -0.05 -5.47
N PRO A 45 9.24 0.79 -4.76
CA PRO A 45 8.78 1.37 -3.52
C PRO A 45 7.81 2.53 -3.80
N LEU A 46 6.71 2.54 -3.06
CA LEU A 46 5.80 3.66 -2.93
C LEU A 46 5.82 4.13 -1.48
N TYR A 47 5.72 5.44 -1.31
CA TYR A 47 5.59 6.09 -0.02
C TYR A 47 4.39 7.02 -0.09
N ALA A 48 3.55 6.95 0.95
CA ALA A 48 2.46 7.89 1.14
C ALA A 48 2.36 8.27 2.62
N PRO A 49 2.09 9.55 2.93
CA PRO A 49 1.97 10.00 4.31
C PRO A 49 0.67 9.51 4.96
N THR A 50 -0.35 9.15 4.16
CA THR A 50 -1.61 8.60 4.66
C THR A 50 -1.98 7.30 3.96
N LEU A 51 -2.76 6.47 4.65
CA LEU A 51 -3.21 5.18 4.12
C LEU A 51 -4.18 5.34 2.94
N ALA A 52 -4.99 6.41 2.95
CA ALA A 52 -5.87 6.77 1.84
C ALA A 52 -5.09 7.17 0.58
N GLU A 53 -4.00 7.94 0.73
CA GLU A 53 -3.12 8.24 -0.40
C GLU A 53 -2.38 7.00 -0.88
N LEU A 54 -1.94 6.13 0.03
CA LEU A 54 -1.32 4.87 -0.36
C LEU A 54 -2.28 4.01 -1.19
N GLU A 55 -3.53 3.88 -0.76
CA GLU A 55 -4.56 3.15 -1.50
C GLU A 55 -4.71 3.72 -2.92
N GLN A 56 -4.87 5.05 -3.05
CA GLN A 56 -5.01 5.68 -4.36
C GLN A 56 -3.78 5.45 -5.26
N GLN A 57 -2.57 5.55 -4.72
CA GLN A 57 -1.36 5.24 -5.47
C GLN A 57 -1.30 3.77 -5.90
N LEU A 58 -1.69 2.83 -5.02
CA LEU A 58 -1.76 1.41 -5.35
C LEU A 58 -2.74 1.16 -6.50
N TRP A 59 -3.89 1.83 -6.51
CA TRP A 59 -4.85 1.77 -7.63
C TRP A 59 -4.31 2.37 -8.92
N LEU A 60 -3.56 3.46 -8.85
CA LEU A 60 -2.94 4.10 -10.02
C LEU A 60 -1.81 3.25 -10.61
N VAL A 61 -1.00 2.61 -9.75
CA VAL A 61 0.17 1.81 -10.17
C VAL A 61 -0.20 0.35 -10.46
N GLN A 62 -1.42 -0.11 -10.15
CA GLN A 62 -1.98 -1.36 -10.67
C GLN A 62 -2.87 -1.12 -11.91
N PRO A 63 -2.30 -1.00 -13.12
CA PRO A 63 -3.08 -1.05 -14.35
C PRO A 63 -3.52 -2.50 -14.59
N GLY A 64 -4.63 -2.90 -13.99
CA GLY A 64 -5.14 -4.27 -14.15
C GLY A 64 -6.39 -4.61 -13.38
N ARG A 65 -6.76 -3.80 -12.37
CA ARG A 65 -7.99 -3.98 -11.60
C ARG A 65 -9.01 -2.88 -11.90
N ARG A 66 -9.14 -2.43 -13.15
CA ARG A 66 -10.38 -1.71 -13.52
C ARG A 66 -11.53 -2.69 -13.28
N ARG A 67 -12.44 -2.30 -12.40
CA ARG A 67 -13.72 -2.99 -12.16
C ARG A 67 -14.35 -3.37 -13.50
N GLU A 68 -14.55 -4.66 -13.71
CA GLU A 68 -15.63 -5.18 -14.53
C GLU A 68 -16.96 -5.02 -13.78
#